data_AF-A0AA36DJ26-F1
#
_entry.id   AF-A0AA36DJ26-F1
#
_cell.length_a   1.000
_cell.length_b   1.000
_cell.length_c   1.000
_cell.angle_alpha   90.00
_cell.angle_beta   90.00
_cell.angle_gamma   90.00
#
_symmetry.space_group_name_H-M   'P 1'
#
loop_
_entity.id
_entity.type
_entity.pdbx_description
1 polymer ?
#
loop_
_entity_poly.entity_id
_entity_poly.type
_entity_poly.pdbx_seq_one_letter_code
_entity_poly.pdbx_strand_id
1 'polypeptide(L)'
;MSRHSWKVVITVSHIFASMQWLTVMATVMLNVVNAQMMRQCTCNEIEPCTHVTADTTLHCMDQCQRHANEVGLSLTAVQQCFNQVCGPVDSLIRCMKGSVFTQSCAKGNPIRVPKRYIETFKVALFNEMNNVLTKSGVKNQVMAFLKTGKKFASCTLNCGQRTFGECQKRHNCGLSLPSDAILVQRLKQCMLSSGLGTTGVQKICFCLANSGARQLAGVCNRLVMT
;
A
#
# COMPACT_ATOMS: atom_id res chain seq x y z
N MET A 1 -44.60 -6.18 -49.20
CA MET A 1 -43.51 -6.56 -48.28
C MET A 1 -43.69 -5.79 -46.97
N SER A 2 -43.95 -6.50 -45.85
CA SER A 2 -44.56 -5.94 -44.64
C SER A 2 -43.54 -5.23 -43.72
N ARG A 3 -43.95 -4.08 -43.13
CA ARG A 3 -43.19 -3.30 -42.13
C ARG A 3 -42.76 -4.13 -40.89
N HIS A 4 -43.35 -5.30 -40.66
CA HIS A 4 -42.93 -6.19 -39.57
C HIS A 4 -41.58 -6.88 -39.81
N SER A 5 -41.20 -7.17 -41.05
CA SER A 5 -39.92 -7.84 -41.33
C SER A 5 -38.71 -6.93 -41.04
N TRP A 6 -38.85 -5.61 -41.22
CA TRP A 6 -37.76 -4.65 -40.99
C TRP A 6 -37.42 -4.46 -39.51
N LYS A 7 -38.41 -4.50 -38.60
CA LYS A 7 -38.13 -4.39 -37.16
C LYS A 7 -37.34 -5.59 -36.63
N VAL A 8 -37.63 -6.80 -37.11
CA VAL A 8 -36.93 -8.03 -36.72
C VAL A 8 -35.47 -8.00 -37.19
N VAL A 9 -35.21 -7.57 -38.44
CA VAL A 9 -33.84 -7.48 -38.97
C VAL A 9 -32.98 -6.47 -38.18
N ILE A 10 -33.55 -5.33 -37.79
CA ILE A 10 -32.82 -4.33 -36.99
C ILE A 10 -32.50 -4.86 -35.59
N THR A 11 -33.45 -5.51 -34.92
CA THR A 11 -33.22 -6.07 -33.57
C THR A 11 -32.18 -7.20 -33.59
N VAL A 12 -32.20 -8.07 -34.60
CA VAL A 12 -31.22 -9.15 -34.75
C VAL A 12 -29.82 -8.58 -35.02
N SER A 13 -29.69 -7.57 -35.89
CA SER A 13 -28.40 -6.91 -36.15
C SER A 13 -27.80 -6.23 -34.92
N HIS A 14 -28.63 -5.60 -34.06
CA HIS A 14 -28.16 -5.03 -32.80
C HIS A 14 -27.68 -6.09 -31.80
N ILE A 15 -28.36 -7.25 -31.74
CA ILE A 15 -27.96 -8.36 -30.87
C ILE A 15 -26.62 -8.95 -31.34
N PHE A 16 -26.46 -9.20 -32.63
CA PHE A 16 -25.20 -9.72 -33.21
C PHE A 16 -24.01 -8.76 -32.97
N ALA A 17 -24.22 -7.45 -33.17
CA ALA A 17 -23.20 -6.46 -32.89
C ALA A 17 -22.81 -6.44 -31.40
N SER A 18 -23.78 -6.49 -30.48
CA SER A 18 -23.50 -6.51 -29.03
C SER A 18 -22.73 -7.75 -28.58
N MET A 19 -22.99 -8.91 -29.20
CA MET A 19 -22.34 -10.19 -28.87
C MET A 19 -20.88 -10.25 -29.37
N GLN A 20 -20.57 -9.59 -30.49
CA GLN A 20 -19.19 -9.40 -30.97
C GLN A 20 -18.36 -8.49 -30.07
N TRP A 21 -18.94 -7.40 -29.55
CA TRP A 21 -18.23 -6.53 -28.59
C TRP A 21 -17.91 -7.24 -27.28
N LEU A 22 -18.82 -8.06 -26.77
CA LEU A 22 -18.59 -8.86 -25.57
C LEU A 22 -17.48 -9.92 -25.74
N THR A 23 -17.40 -10.57 -26.91
CA THR A 23 -16.34 -11.55 -27.20
C THR A 23 -14.97 -10.90 -27.38
N VAL A 24 -14.91 -9.71 -28.00
CA VAL A 24 -13.66 -8.92 -28.10
C VAL A 24 -13.20 -8.44 -26.72
N MET A 25 -14.10 -7.91 -25.89
CA MET A 25 -13.76 -7.51 -24.52
C MET A 25 -13.32 -8.70 -23.65
N ALA A 26 -13.96 -9.87 -23.79
CA ALA A 26 -13.58 -11.08 -23.07
C ALA A 26 -12.18 -11.58 -23.49
N THR A 27 -11.87 -11.59 -24.80
CA THR A 27 -10.55 -12.01 -25.30
C THR A 27 -9.43 -11.02 -24.95
N VAL A 28 -9.70 -9.71 -24.94
CA VAL A 28 -8.75 -8.70 -24.44
C VAL A 28 -8.50 -8.87 -22.95
N MET A 29 -9.56 -9.05 -22.14
CA MET A 29 -9.41 -9.28 -20.70
C MET A 29 -8.61 -10.56 -20.40
N LEU A 30 -8.88 -11.66 -21.11
CA LEU A 30 -8.14 -12.93 -20.94
C LEU A 30 -6.64 -12.82 -21.22
N ASN A 31 -6.22 -11.95 -22.14
CA ASN A 31 -4.80 -11.74 -22.44
C ASN A 31 -4.08 -10.85 -21.39
N VAL A 32 -4.81 -10.02 -20.65
CA VAL A 32 -4.23 -9.14 -19.61
C VAL A 32 -3.99 -9.89 -18.29
N VAL A 33 -4.64 -11.04 -18.06
CA VAL A 33 -4.51 -11.82 -16.80
C VAL A 33 -3.27 -12.72 -16.74
N ASN A 34 -2.42 -12.73 -17.79
CA ASN A 34 -1.15 -13.46 -17.71
C ASN A 34 -0.22 -12.79 -16.69
N ALA A 35 -0.22 -13.31 -15.47
CA ALA A 35 0.72 -12.93 -14.42
C ALA A 35 2.15 -13.01 -14.98
N GLN A 36 2.80 -11.87 -15.16
CA GLN A 36 4.17 -11.82 -15.68
C GLN A 36 5.09 -12.53 -14.69
N MET A 37 5.68 -13.66 -15.06
CA MET A 37 6.61 -14.41 -14.19
C MET A 37 8.04 -13.90 -14.36
N MET A 38 8.80 -13.81 -13.26
CA MET A 38 10.20 -13.40 -13.25
C MET A 38 11.05 -14.33 -12.38
N ARG A 39 12.37 -14.27 -12.51
CA ARG A 39 13.29 -15.04 -11.67
C ARG A 39 13.18 -14.56 -10.21
N GLN A 40 13.24 -15.46 -9.25
CA GLN A 40 13.35 -15.10 -7.83
C GLN A 40 14.73 -14.49 -7.55
N CYS A 41 14.78 -13.43 -6.74
CA CYS A 41 16.04 -12.90 -6.23
C CYS A 41 16.65 -13.88 -5.23
N THR A 42 17.97 -14.07 -5.28
CA THR A 42 18.71 -14.68 -4.17
C THR A 42 18.76 -13.72 -2.99
N CYS A 43 19.03 -14.25 -1.80
CA CYS A 43 19.12 -13.40 -0.61
C CYS A 43 20.28 -12.39 -0.70
N ASN A 44 21.39 -12.77 -1.33
CA ASN A 44 22.54 -11.88 -1.53
C ASN A 44 22.24 -10.73 -2.50
N GLU A 45 21.42 -10.98 -3.53
CA GLU A 45 21.02 -9.95 -4.49
C GLU A 45 20.11 -8.90 -3.86
N ILE A 46 19.21 -9.30 -2.95
CA ILE A 46 18.23 -8.38 -2.37
C ILE A 46 18.69 -7.76 -1.05
N GLU A 47 19.65 -8.35 -0.35
CA GLU A 47 20.21 -7.81 0.89
C GLU A 47 20.49 -6.30 0.86
N PRO A 48 21.22 -5.75 -0.14
CA PRO A 48 21.49 -4.31 -0.20
C PRO A 48 20.21 -3.47 -0.35
N CYS A 49 19.14 -4.03 -0.91
CA CYS A 49 17.86 -3.34 -1.09
C CYS A 49 17.05 -3.24 0.22
N THR A 50 17.44 -3.96 1.28
CA THR A 50 16.68 -4.03 2.54
C THR A 50 17.19 -3.07 3.62
N HIS A 51 18.16 -2.22 3.32
CA HIS A 51 18.68 -1.20 4.24
C HIS A 51 17.77 0.02 4.32
N VAL A 52 16.50 -0.20 4.65
CA VAL A 52 15.54 0.85 4.95
C VAL A 52 15.56 1.08 6.46
N THR A 53 15.64 2.34 6.88
CA THR A 53 15.61 2.74 8.30
C THR A 53 14.51 3.77 8.55
N ALA A 54 14.27 4.11 9.81
CA ALA A 54 13.46 5.26 10.17
C ALA A 54 13.96 6.55 9.47
N ASP A 55 15.28 6.76 9.34
CA ASP A 55 15.84 7.92 8.64
C ASP A 55 15.49 7.94 7.14
N THR A 56 15.44 6.78 6.50
CA THR A 56 14.98 6.68 5.11
C THR A 56 13.53 7.17 4.97
N THR A 57 12.71 6.82 5.96
CA THR A 57 11.30 7.25 6.01
C THR A 57 11.20 8.75 6.25
N LEU A 58 11.98 9.29 7.19
CA LEU A 58 12.04 10.73 7.48
C LEU A 58 12.49 11.53 6.25
N HIS A 59 13.54 11.07 5.56
CA HIS A 59 14.02 11.68 4.32
C HIS A 59 12.92 11.74 3.25
N CYS A 60 12.13 10.68 3.11
CA CYS A 60 10.99 10.67 2.19
C CYS A 60 9.85 11.60 2.62
N MET A 61 9.66 11.85 3.91
CA MET A 61 8.71 12.85 4.39
C MET A 61 9.18 14.27 4.06
N ASP A 62 10.47 14.53 4.22
CA ASP A 62 11.09 15.83 3.92
C ASP A 62 11.01 16.18 2.44
N GLN A 63 11.32 15.22 1.55
CA GLN A 63 11.14 15.42 0.09
C GLN A 63 9.69 15.76 -0.29
N CYS A 64 8.72 15.37 0.54
CA CYS A 64 7.30 15.56 0.31
C CYS A 64 6.71 16.76 1.06
N GLN A 65 7.54 17.59 1.70
CA GLN A 65 7.13 18.74 2.53
C GLN A 65 6.07 19.64 1.88
N ARG A 66 6.20 19.89 0.58
CA ARG A 66 5.26 20.77 -0.16
C ARG A 66 3.79 20.32 0.00
N HIS A 67 3.55 19.02 0.18
CA HIS A 67 2.21 18.46 0.38
C HIS A 67 1.77 18.39 1.84
N ALA A 68 2.69 18.54 2.80
CA ALA A 68 2.36 18.61 4.23
C ALA A 68 1.69 19.93 4.60
N ASN A 69 2.12 21.03 3.98
CA ASN A 69 1.50 22.34 4.19
C ASN A 69 0.03 22.38 3.71
N GLU A 70 -0.31 21.63 2.66
CA GLU A 70 -1.69 21.51 2.14
C GLU A 70 -2.68 20.90 3.14
N VAL A 71 -2.18 20.19 4.17
CA VAL A 71 -2.99 19.54 5.21
C VAL A 71 -2.92 20.23 6.57
N GLY A 72 -2.35 21.44 6.61
CA GLY A 72 -2.22 22.23 7.84
C GLY A 72 -1.24 21.63 8.85
N LEU A 73 -0.34 20.74 8.43
CA LEU A 73 0.70 20.17 9.27
C LEU A 73 1.96 21.04 9.23
N SER A 74 2.52 21.33 10.41
CA SER A 74 3.88 21.85 10.52
C SER A 74 4.86 20.70 10.26
N LEU A 75 5.66 20.77 9.19
CA LEU A 75 6.65 19.72 8.91
C LEU A 75 7.60 19.52 10.10
N THR A 76 8.09 20.60 10.71
CA THR A 76 8.98 20.52 11.88
C THR A 76 8.33 19.80 13.05
N ALA A 77 7.04 20.06 13.31
CA ALA A 77 6.31 19.37 14.37
C ALA A 77 6.08 17.88 14.01
N VAL A 78 5.85 17.57 12.73
CA VAL A 78 5.74 16.19 12.23
C VAL A 78 7.07 15.44 12.33
N GLN A 79 8.20 16.08 12.05
CA GLN A 79 9.53 15.48 12.24
C GLN A 79 9.79 15.17 13.72
N GLN A 80 9.51 16.12 14.61
CA GLN A 80 9.58 15.88 16.06
C GLN A 80 8.67 14.73 16.48
N CYS A 81 7.49 14.63 15.86
CA CYS A 81 6.56 13.54 16.09
C CYS A 81 7.14 12.19 15.68
N PHE A 82 7.71 12.13 14.47
CA PHE A 82 8.33 10.93 13.93
C PHE A 82 9.53 10.47 14.77
N ASN A 83 10.34 11.41 15.27
CA ASN A 83 11.48 11.11 16.13
C ASN A 83 11.08 10.37 17.42
N GLN A 84 9.86 10.58 17.92
CA GLN A 84 9.34 9.84 19.09
C GLN A 84 8.98 8.38 18.79
N VAL A 85 8.93 8.00 17.51
CA VAL A 85 8.57 6.66 17.04
C VAL A 85 9.63 6.03 16.15
N CYS A 86 10.81 6.64 15.98
CA CYS A 86 11.92 6.04 15.21
C CYS A 86 12.27 4.63 15.71
N GLY A 87 12.43 4.44 17.02
CA GLY A 87 12.72 3.12 17.61
C GLY A 87 11.66 2.06 17.28
N PRO A 88 10.36 2.32 17.54
CA PRO A 88 9.25 1.47 17.08
C PRO A 88 9.24 1.22 15.56
N VAL A 89 9.54 2.22 14.73
CA VAL A 89 9.61 2.08 13.27
C VAL A 89 10.78 1.19 12.85
N ASP A 90 11.96 1.34 13.44
CA ASP A 90 13.10 0.46 13.18
C ASP A 90 12.83 -0.98 13.62
N SER A 91 12.14 -1.14 14.76
CA SER A 91 11.67 -2.45 15.21
C SER A 91 10.69 -3.07 14.21
N LEU A 92 9.75 -2.29 13.68
CA LEU A 92 8.79 -2.71 12.66
C LEU A 92 9.51 -3.17 11.38
N ILE A 93 10.45 -2.36 10.89
CA ILE A 93 11.23 -2.68 9.69
C ILE A 93 12.02 -3.98 9.90
N ARG A 94 12.67 -4.14 11.06
CA ARG A 94 13.42 -5.37 11.40
C ARG A 94 12.50 -6.59 11.46
N CYS A 95 11.32 -6.46 12.05
CA CYS A 95 10.32 -7.52 12.09
C CYS A 95 9.86 -7.92 10.68
N MET A 96 9.56 -6.95 9.81
CA MET A 96 9.18 -7.21 8.42
C MET A 96 10.31 -7.86 7.63
N LYS A 97 11.56 -7.40 7.82
CA LYS A 97 12.75 -8.02 7.19
C LYS A 97 12.85 -9.50 7.54
N GLY A 98 12.79 -9.84 8.83
CA GLY A 98 12.90 -11.22 9.30
C GLY A 98 11.71 -12.12 8.95
N SER A 99 10.49 -11.59 9.04
CA SER A 99 9.26 -12.38 8.85
C SER A 99 8.82 -12.54 7.39
N VAL A 100 9.24 -11.63 6.51
CA VAL A 100 8.84 -11.62 5.09
C VAL A 100 10.05 -11.74 4.19
N PHE A 101 10.97 -10.78 4.23
CA PHE A 101 12.01 -10.65 3.21
C PHE A 101 13.01 -11.82 3.23
N THR A 102 13.52 -12.20 4.40
CA THR A 102 14.46 -13.32 4.55
C THR A 102 13.85 -14.67 4.12
N GLN A 103 12.53 -14.80 4.18
CA GLN A 103 11.81 -16.01 3.74
C GLN A 103 11.45 -15.99 2.26
N SER A 104 11.49 -14.82 1.62
CA SER A 104 10.98 -14.63 0.24
C SER A 104 12.08 -14.65 -0.82
N CYS A 105 13.35 -14.69 -0.43
CA CYS A 105 14.50 -14.80 -1.33
C CYS A 105 15.00 -16.25 -1.45
N ALA A 106 15.64 -16.57 -2.58
CA ALA A 106 16.23 -17.88 -2.82
C ALA A 106 17.52 -18.03 -1.98
N LYS A 107 17.58 -19.09 -1.16
CA LYS A 107 18.81 -19.52 -0.47
C LYS A 107 19.65 -20.50 -1.30
N GLY A 108 19.01 -21.14 -2.28
CA GLY A 108 19.65 -22.03 -3.26
C GLY A 108 19.24 -21.63 -4.66
N ASN A 109 18.92 -22.60 -5.51
CA ASN A 109 18.52 -22.34 -6.89
C ASN A 109 17.23 -21.51 -6.96
N PRO A 110 17.25 -20.35 -7.64
CA PRO A 110 16.06 -19.51 -7.79
C PRO A 110 14.92 -20.19 -8.54
N ILE A 111 13.69 -19.99 -8.06
CA ILE A 111 12.47 -20.39 -8.78
C ILE A 111 11.91 -19.23 -9.63
N ARG A 112 10.85 -19.48 -10.40
CA ARG A 112 10.04 -18.43 -11.05
C ARG A 112 8.96 -17.96 -10.10
N VAL A 113 8.80 -16.64 -9.96
CA VAL A 113 7.80 -16.00 -9.09
C VAL A 113 6.96 -14.99 -9.88
N PRO A 114 5.69 -14.77 -9.49
CA PRO A 114 4.86 -13.76 -10.12
C PRO A 114 5.40 -12.36 -9.83
N LYS A 115 5.44 -11.52 -10.87
CA LYS A 115 5.75 -10.10 -10.74
C LYS A 115 4.67 -9.43 -9.90
N ARG A 116 5.12 -8.73 -8.86
CA ARG A 116 4.26 -7.99 -7.93
C ARG A 116 4.14 -6.54 -8.34
N TYR A 117 2.95 -5.99 -8.13
CA TYR A 117 2.67 -4.57 -8.30
C TYR A 117 2.28 -4.00 -6.95
N ILE A 118 2.94 -2.92 -6.52
CA ILE A 118 2.68 -2.32 -5.21
C ILE A 118 1.22 -1.85 -5.04
N GLU A 119 0.53 -1.58 -6.15
CA GLU A 119 -0.84 -1.05 -6.14
C GLU A 119 -1.83 -2.05 -5.53
N THR A 120 -1.64 -3.36 -5.75
CA THR A 120 -2.50 -4.38 -5.13
C THR A 120 -2.27 -4.44 -3.61
N PHE A 121 -1.02 -4.30 -3.18
CA PHE A 121 -0.67 -4.20 -1.77
C PHE A 121 -1.26 -2.93 -1.13
N LYS A 122 -1.19 -1.76 -1.79
CA LYS A 122 -1.79 -0.51 -1.31
C LYS A 122 -3.30 -0.68 -1.08
N VAL A 123 -4.00 -1.36 -1.98
CA VAL A 123 -5.44 -1.66 -1.84
C VAL A 123 -5.70 -2.58 -0.63
N ALA A 124 -4.94 -3.67 -0.51
CA ALA A 124 -5.09 -4.59 0.63
C ALA A 124 -4.83 -3.88 1.98
N LEU A 125 -3.79 -3.05 2.04
CA LEU A 125 -3.46 -2.25 3.21
C LEU A 125 -4.58 -1.27 3.55
N PHE A 126 -5.12 -0.57 2.55
CA PHE A 126 -6.22 0.37 2.73
C PHE A 126 -7.50 -0.31 3.24
N ASN A 127 -7.79 -1.53 2.76
CA ASN A 127 -8.92 -2.32 3.23
C ASN A 127 -8.78 -2.72 4.71
N GLU A 128 -7.58 -3.15 5.14
CA GLU A 128 -7.35 -3.44 6.55
C GLU A 128 -7.40 -2.17 7.41
N MET A 129 -6.87 -1.05 6.91
CA MET A 129 -6.98 0.24 7.59
C MET A 129 -8.45 0.64 7.79
N ASN A 130 -9.28 0.48 6.75
CA ASN A 130 -10.72 0.72 6.85
C ASN A 130 -11.39 -0.19 7.89
N ASN A 131 -10.99 -1.45 7.99
CA ASN A 131 -11.48 -2.39 9.00
C ASN A 131 -11.15 -1.89 10.42
N VAL A 132 -9.89 -1.52 10.67
CA VAL A 132 -9.42 -0.96 11.94
C VAL A 132 -10.21 0.31 12.31
N LEU A 133 -10.37 1.24 11.37
CA LEU A 133 -11.08 2.49 11.61
C LEU A 133 -12.59 2.31 11.82
N THR A 134 -13.18 1.31 11.16
CA THR A 134 -14.60 0.95 11.34
C THR A 134 -14.83 0.38 12.73
N LYS A 135 -13.99 -0.57 13.16
CA LYS A 135 -14.04 -1.13 14.52
C LYS A 135 -13.84 -0.08 15.60
N SER A 136 -13.01 0.93 15.30
CA SER A 136 -12.75 2.07 16.18
C SER A 136 -13.88 3.13 16.19
N GLY A 137 -14.88 3.02 15.30
CA GLY A 137 -15.96 4.00 15.19
C GLY A 137 -15.54 5.40 14.70
N VAL A 138 -14.36 5.51 14.06
CA VAL A 138 -13.76 6.79 13.64
C VAL A 138 -13.45 6.88 12.15
N LYS A 139 -13.97 5.93 11.36
CA LYS A 139 -13.76 5.84 9.91
C LYS A 139 -13.95 7.17 9.20
N ASN A 140 -15.08 7.84 9.39
CA ASN A 140 -15.41 9.03 8.61
C ASN A 140 -14.45 10.19 8.87
N GLN A 141 -14.07 10.42 10.13
CA GLN A 141 -13.18 11.50 10.54
C GLN A 141 -11.74 11.25 10.03
N VAL A 142 -11.24 10.03 10.22
CA VAL A 142 -9.88 9.68 9.78
C VAL A 142 -9.81 9.61 8.26
N MET A 143 -10.85 9.10 7.58
CA MET A 143 -10.89 9.08 6.12
C MET A 143 -10.97 10.48 5.50
N ALA A 144 -11.67 11.42 6.14
CA ALA A 144 -11.65 12.82 5.71
C ALA A 144 -10.23 13.40 5.79
N PHE A 145 -9.49 13.12 6.87
CA PHE A 145 -8.08 13.50 7.00
C PHE A 145 -7.20 12.86 5.91
N LEU A 146 -7.33 11.55 5.70
CA LEU A 146 -6.56 10.83 4.69
C LEU A 146 -6.82 11.31 3.26
N LYS A 147 -8.05 11.74 2.95
CA LYS A 147 -8.37 12.35 1.66
C LYS A 147 -7.57 13.63 1.43
N THR A 148 -7.52 14.51 2.43
CA THR A 148 -6.70 15.73 2.37
C THR A 148 -5.21 15.36 2.29
N GLY A 149 -4.78 14.37 3.09
CA GLY A 149 -3.41 13.88 3.17
C GLY A 149 -2.96 13.03 1.97
N LYS A 150 -3.83 12.76 0.99
CA LYS A 150 -3.58 11.78 -0.08
C LYS A 150 -2.30 12.08 -0.86
N LYS A 151 -2.06 13.35 -1.21
CA LYS A 151 -0.86 13.74 -1.98
C LYS A 151 0.42 13.52 -1.17
N PHE A 152 0.42 13.93 0.09
CA PHE A 152 1.55 13.72 1.00
C PHE A 152 1.84 12.23 1.16
N ALA A 153 0.82 11.43 1.53
CA ALA A 153 0.96 9.98 1.70
C ALA A 153 1.43 9.28 0.42
N SER A 154 0.87 9.65 -0.74
CA SER A 154 1.28 9.07 -2.03
C SER A 154 2.73 9.42 -2.35
N CYS A 155 3.15 10.66 -2.10
CA CYS A 155 4.53 11.10 -2.30
C CYS A 155 5.50 10.30 -1.43
N THR A 156 5.23 10.19 -0.12
CA THR A 156 6.10 9.46 0.82
C THR A 156 6.18 7.98 0.47
N LEU A 157 5.05 7.33 0.15
CA LEU A 157 5.02 5.94 -0.28
C LEU A 157 5.79 5.71 -1.58
N ASN A 158 5.63 6.61 -2.56
CA ASN A 158 6.35 6.50 -3.83
C ASN A 158 7.86 6.74 -3.66
N CYS A 159 8.26 7.63 -2.75
CA CYS A 159 9.67 7.82 -2.39
C CYS A 159 10.27 6.52 -1.82
N GLY A 160 9.64 5.92 -0.80
CA GLY A 160 10.11 4.66 -0.23
C GLY A 160 10.11 3.52 -1.25
N GLN A 161 9.09 3.47 -2.13
CA GLN A 161 9.03 2.51 -3.21
C GLN A 161 10.19 2.69 -4.21
N ARG A 162 10.62 3.93 -4.52
CA ARG A 162 11.78 4.14 -5.40
C ARG A 162 13.04 3.58 -4.76
N THR A 163 13.27 3.85 -3.47
CA THR A 163 14.44 3.34 -2.74
C THR A 163 14.55 1.82 -2.82
N PHE A 164 13.46 1.10 -2.57
CA PHE A 164 13.47 -0.37 -2.66
C PHE A 164 13.39 -0.88 -4.11
N GLY A 165 12.50 -0.29 -4.92
CA GLY A 165 12.12 -0.78 -6.23
C GLY A 165 13.17 -0.53 -7.30
N GLU A 166 13.94 0.56 -7.24
CA GLU A 166 15.07 0.77 -8.15
C GLU A 166 16.17 -0.26 -7.90
N CYS A 167 16.45 -0.57 -6.62
CA CYS A 167 17.39 -1.61 -6.26
C CYS A 167 16.95 -2.98 -6.80
N GLN A 168 15.69 -3.37 -6.57
CA GLN A 168 15.16 -4.62 -7.11
C GLN A 168 15.18 -4.67 -8.65
N LYS A 169 14.86 -3.56 -9.32
CA LYS A 169 14.90 -3.46 -10.79
C LYS A 169 16.31 -3.73 -11.34
N ARG A 170 17.37 -3.29 -10.67
CA ARG A 170 18.77 -3.53 -11.10
C ARG A 170 19.11 -5.01 -11.17
N HIS A 171 18.52 -5.83 -10.29
CA HIS A 171 18.75 -7.29 -10.27
C HIS A 171 17.78 -8.09 -11.17
N ASN A 172 16.82 -7.42 -11.81
CA ASN A 172 15.82 -8.01 -12.70
C ASN A 172 15.18 -9.30 -12.15
N CYS A 173 14.77 -9.26 -10.89
CA CYS A 173 14.24 -10.41 -10.14
C CYS A 173 13.10 -9.98 -9.20
N GLY A 174 12.32 -10.96 -8.74
CA GLY A 174 11.20 -10.79 -7.81
C GLY A 174 11.39 -11.54 -6.50
N LEU A 175 10.59 -11.21 -5.48
CA LEU A 175 10.55 -11.95 -4.23
C LEU A 175 9.35 -12.91 -4.23
N SER A 176 9.53 -14.10 -3.66
CA SER A 176 8.45 -15.08 -3.42
C SER A 176 7.60 -14.66 -2.23
N LEU A 177 6.95 -13.51 -2.33
CA LEU A 177 6.11 -12.96 -1.26
C LEU A 177 4.81 -13.78 -1.12
N PRO A 178 4.24 -13.91 0.09
CA PRO A 178 2.89 -14.44 0.30
C PRO A 178 1.84 -13.43 -0.20
N SER A 179 0.56 -13.81 -0.27
CA SER A 179 -0.51 -12.92 -0.77
C SER A 179 -0.56 -11.58 -0.03
N ASP A 180 -1.09 -10.54 -0.68
CA ASP A 180 -1.13 -9.19 -0.08
C ASP A 180 -1.92 -9.16 1.24
N ALA A 181 -2.96 -9.97 1.37
CA ALA A 181 -3.69 -10.15 2.63
C ALA A 181 -2.79 -10.69 3.75
N ILE A 182 -1.97 -11.71 3.45
CA ILE A 182 -1.02 -12.27 4.42
C ILE A 182 0.06 -11.23 4.76
N LEU A 183 0.59 -10.50 3.77
CA LEU A 183 1.57 -9.44 3.99
C LEU A 183 1.03 -8.35 4.93
N VAL A 184 -0.21 -7.92 4.72
CA VAL A 184 -0.86 -6.92 5.57
C VAL A 184 -1.07 -7.44 7.00
N GLN A 185 -1.43 -8.72 7.16
CA GLN A 185 -1.53 -9.33 8.50
C GLN A 185 -0.16 -9.45 9.18
N ARG A 186 0.91 -9.78 8.44
CA ARG A 186 2.29 -9.77 8.97
C ARG A 186 2.72 -8.37 9.37
N LEU A 187 2.44 -7.36 8.55
CA LEU A 187 2.70 -5.96 8.86
C LEU A 187 2.03 -5.56 10.17
N LYS A 188 0.76 -5.89 10.33
CA LYS A 188 -0.01 -5.62 11.54
C LYS A 188 0.57 -6.32 12.78
N GLN A 189 0.93 -7.60 12.67
CA GLN A 189 1.59 -8.34 13.75
C GLN A 189 2.91 -7.67 14.14
N CYS A 190 3.72 -7.26 13.17
CA CYS A 190 4.94 -6.53 13.42
C CYS A 190 4.68 -5.20 14.11
N MET A 191 3.67 -4.43 13.68
CA MET A 191 3.30 -3.17 14.33
C MET A 191 2.96 -3.39 15.82
N LEU A 192 2.15 -4.42 16.13
CA LEU A 192 1.82 -4.76 17.52
C LEU A 192 3.08 -5.08 18.33
N SER A 193 3.96 -5.95 17.82
CA SER A 193 5.19 -6.35 18.52
C SER A 193 6.23 -5.23 18.65
N SER A 194 6.17 -4.22 17.78
CA SER A 194 7.12 -3.12 17.75
C SER A 194 6.67 -1.91 18.59
N GLY A 195 5.59 -2.03 19.36
CA GLY A 195 5.06 -0.93 20.17
C GLY A 195 4.20 0.06 19.39
N LEU A 196 3.87 -0.26 18.13
CA LEU A 196 2.91 0.47 17.30
C LEU A 196 1.50 -0.14 17.39
N GLY A 197 1.18 -0.80 18.51
CA GLY A 197 -0.17 -1.24 18.84
C GLY A 197 -1.13 -0.07 19.13
N THR A 198 -2.25 -0.36 19.80
CA THR A 198 -3.25 0.67 20.17
C THR A 198 -2.59 1.91 20.79
N THR A 199 -1.85 1.76 21.89
CA THR A 199 -1.17 2.88 22.57
C THR A 199 -0.21 3.64 21.66
N GLY A 200 0.55 2.94 20.82
CA GLY A 200 1.49 3.56 19.88
C GLY A 200 0.78 4.40 18.82
N VAL A 201 -0.28 3.85 18.21
CA VAL A 201 -1.10 4.56 17.22
C VAL A 201 -1.82 5.77 17.83
N GLN A 202 -2.32 5.64 19.06
CA GLN A 202 -2.93 6.75 19.79
C GLN A 202 -1.90 7.86 20.05
N LYS A 203 -0.69 7.50 20.50
CA LYS A 203 0.42 8.46 20.70
C LYS A 203 0.76 9.20 19.41
N ILE A 204 0.89 8.48 18.28
CA ILE A 204 1.12 9.09 16.97
C ILE A 204 -0.02 10.04 16.60
N CYS A 205 -1.28 9.61 16.81
CA CYS A 205 -2.43 10.45 16.51
C CYS A 205 -2.44 11.74 17.32
N PHE A 206 -2.25 11.67 18.64
CA PHE A 206 -2.21 12.87 19.49
C PHE A 206 -1.08 13.80 19.09
N CYS A 207 0.06 13.23 18.75
CA CYS A 207 1.20 13.97 18.30
C CYS A 207 0.92 14.71 16.98
N LEU A 208 0.34 14.04 15.97
CA LEU A 208 -0.11 14.68 14.73
C LEU A 208 -1.18 15.76 14.97
N ALA A 209 -2.11 15.51 15.89
CA ALA A 209 -3.13 16.49 16.26
C ALA A 209 -2.50 17.76 16.85
N ASN A 210 -1.50 17.60 17.71
CA ASN A 210 -0.72 18.71 18.28
C ASN A 210 0.17 19.40 17.24
N SER A 211 0.58 18.69 16.19
CA SER A 211 1.35 19.24 15.05
C SER A 211 0.52 20.00 14.00
N GLY A 212 -0.80 20.10 14.19
CA GLY A 212 -1.69 20.90 13.34
C GLY A 212 -2.89 20.14 12.75
N ALA A 213 -2.90 18.80 12.79
CA ALA A 213 -4.04 18.00 12.34
C ALA A 213 -5.17 17.97 13.38
N ARG A 214 -5.68 19.15 13.77
CA ARG A 214 -6.63 19.32 14.88
C ARG A 214 -7.89 18.48 14.75
N GLN A 215 -8.32 18.18 13.52
CA GLN A 215 -9.45 17.27 13.24
C GLN A 215 -9.26 15.84 13.77
N LEU A 216 -8.02 15.43 14.07
CA LEU A 216 -7.72 14.13 14.66
C LEU A 216 -7.87 14.13 16.19
N ALA A 217 -7.79 15.29 16.86
CA ALA A 217 -7.75 15.36 18.33
C ALA A 217 -8.93 14.62 18.99
N GLY A 218 -10.13 14.77 18.43
CA GLY A 218 -11.34 14.13 18.96
C GLY A 218 -11.46 12.63 18.69
N VAL A 219 -10.58 12.03 17.90
CA VAL A 219 -10.63 10.59 17.54
C VAL A 219 -9.46 9.78 18.05
N CYS A 220 -8.38 10.41 18.52
CA CYS A 220 -7.16 9.70 18.87
C CYS A 220 -7.36 8.64 19.96
N ASN A 221 -8.09 8.94 21.04
CA ASN A 221 -8.38 7.97 22.11
C ASN A 221 -9.29 6.80 21.69
N ARG A 222 -9.95 6.89 20.53
CA ARG A 222 -10.86 5.87 20.02
C ARG A 222 -10.20 4.90 19.04
N LEU A 223 -8.97 5.19 18.60
CA LEU A 223 -8.23 4.29 17.73
C LEU A 223 -7.86 3.02 18.49
N VAL A 224 -8.28 1.87 17.96
CA VAL A 224 -8.01 0.55 18.52
C VAL A 224 -7.40 -0.34 17.44
N MET A 225 -6.17 -0.78 17.68
CA MET A 225 -5.45 -1.73 16.82
C MET A 225 -5.35 -3.07 17.55
N THR A 226 -6.03 -4.08 16.99
CA THR A 226 -6.11 -5.48 17.47
C THR A 226 -5.73 -6.40 16.35
#